data_AF-A0A943EIH4-F1
#
_entry.id   AF-A0A943EIH4-F1
#
_cell.length_a   1.000
_cell.length_b   1.000
_cell.length_c   1.000
_cell.angle_alpha   90.00
_cell.angle_beta   90.00
_cell.angle_gamma   90.00
#
_symmetry.space_group_name_H-M   'P 1'
#
loop_
_entity.id
_entity.type
_entity.pdbx_description
1 polymer ?
#
loop_
_entity_poly.entity_id
_entity_poly.type
_entity_poly.pdbx_seq_one_letter_code
_entity_poly.pdbx_strand_id
1 'polypeptide(L)'
;MTDKQRAFLEAYIETEDIRQAALCAGYTAQSAFRMGQRALKNPEVRTQALWHGAPVPDETAEETLQRRIAAMMRGGELKAGEQFRAMEMLYKLEKQRGQAGEERVKTVRFEGALEQWSR
;
A
#
# COMPACT_ATOMS: atom_id res chain seq x y z
N MET A 1 9.03 -13.38 4.55
CA MET A 1 8.84 -13.05 3.12
C MET A 1 8.47 -14.28 2.28
N THR A 2 7.47 -14.19 1.38
CA THR A 2 7.08 -15.29 0.47
C THR A 2 7.99 -15.38 -0.75
N ASP A 3 8.04 -16.53 -1.44
CA ASP A 3 8.90 -16.72 -2.62
C ASP A 3 8.59 -15.71 -3.74
N LYS A 4 7.31 -15.41 -3.95
CA LYS A 4 6.89 -14.41 -4.94
C LYS A 4 7.32 -12.99 -4.56
N GLN A 5 7.35 -12.66 -3.27
CA GLN A 5 7.88 -11.39 -2.78
C GLN A 5 9.41 -11.31 -2.90
N ARG A 6 10.13 -12.43 -2.71
CA ARG A 6 11.58 -12.49 -2.95
C ARG A 6 11.92 -12.27 -4.41
N ALA A 7 11.25 -12.98 -5.32
CA ALA A 7 11.44 -12.81 -6.76
C ALA A 7 11.11 -11.38 -7.23
N PHE A 8 10.07 -10.76 -6.66
CA PHE A 8 9.77 -9.35 -6.90
C PHE A 8 10.89 -8.44 -6.41
N LEU A 9 11.37 -8.64 -5.19
CA LEU A 9 12.42 -7.82 -4.60
C LEU A 9 13.72 -7.88 -5.40
N GLU A 10 14.15 -9.08 -5.79
CA GLU A 10 15.36 -9.30 -6.61
C GLU A 10 15.28 -8.55 -7.93
N ALA A 11 14.18 -8.72 -8.68
CA ALA A 11 13.97 -8.00 -9.93
C ALA A 11 13.81 -6.48 -9.71
N TYR A 12 13.26 -6.04 -8.59
CA TYR A 12 13.07 -4.62 -8.30
C TYR A 12 14.38 -3.90 -7.97
N ILE A 13 15.30 -4.57 -7.28
CA ILE A 13 16.64 -4.04 -7.02
C ILE A 13 17.40 -3.81 -8.33
N GLU A 14 17.21 -4.67 -9.33
CA GLU A 14 17.88 -4.54 -10.62
C GLU A 14 17.24 -3.50 -11.55
N THR A 15 15.90 -3.42 -11.54
CA THR A 15 15.15 -2.64 -12.55
C THR A 15 14.68 -1.29 -12.05
N GLU A 16 14.54 -1.11 -10.74
CA GLU A 16 13.89 0.04 -10.07
C GLU A 16 12.48 0.35 -10.59
N ASP A 17 11.88 -0.55 -11.37
CA ASP A 17 10.54 -0.42 -11.96
C ASP A 17 9.59 -1.43 -11.33
N ILE A 18 8.55 -0.92 -10.66
CA ILE A 18 7.57 -1.72 -9.92
C ILE A 18 6.83 -2.68 -10.84
N ARG A 19 6.45 -2.22 -12.04
CA ARG A 19 5.66 -3.02 -12.98
C ARG A 19 6.53 -4.10 -13.60
N GLN A 20 7.74 -3.75 -14.02
CA GLN A 20 8.67 -4.69 -14.63
C GLN A 20 9.09 -5.77 -13.65
N ALA A 21 9.48 -5.41 -12.42
CA ALA A 21 9.82 -6.35 -11.37
C ALA A 21 8.66 -7.30 -11.04
N ALA A 22 7.42 -6.78 -11.02
CA ALA A 22 6.25 -7.61 -10.79
C ALA A 22 5.98 -8.59 -11.94
N LEU A 23 6.22 -8.19 -13.20
CA LEU A 23 6.14 -9.11 -14.33
C LEU A 23 7.19 -10.22 -14.23
N CYS A 24 8.44 -9.88 -13.90
CA CYS A 24 9.53 -10.83 -13.67
C CYS A 24 9.20 -11.82 -12.53
N ALA A 25 8.53 -11.35 -11.48
CA ALA A 25 8.06 -12.18 -10.37
C ALA A 25 6.82 -13.03 -10.69
N GLY A 26 6.31 -13.00 -11.93
CA GLY A 26 5.18 -13.81 -12.37
C GLY A 26 3.81 -13.28 -11.92
N TYR A 27 3.67 -11.97 -11.69
CA TYR A 27 2.36 -11.34 -11.62
C TYR A 27 1.80 -11.11 -13.04
N THR A 28 0.47 -11.14 -13.18
CA THR A 28 -0.17 -10.89 -14.48
C THR A 28 -0.03 -9.42 -14.87
N ALA A 29 0.04 -9.13 -16.17
CA ALA A 29 0.16 -7.75 -16.66
C ALA A 29 -0.93 -6.81 -16.13
N GLN A 30 -2.16 -7.32 -15.96
CA GLN A 30 -3.28 -6.57 -15.41
C GLN A 30 -3.08 -6.19 -13.93
N SER A 31 -2.37 -7.01 -13.16
CA SER A 31 -2.21 -6.83 -11.70
C SER A 31 -0.82 -6.38 -11.27
N ALA A 32 0.18 -6.45 -12.17
CA ALA A 32 1.60 -6.27 -11.88
C ALA A 32 1.88 -5.00 -11.05
N PHE A 33 1.41 -3.85 -11.52
CA PHE A 33 1.65 -2.58 -10.82
C PHE A 33 1.03 -2.56 -9.40
N ARG A 34 -0.25 -2.93 -9.27
CA ARG A 34 -0.96 -2.97 -7.98
C ARG A 34 -0.31 -3.96 -7.01
N MET A 35 0.09 -5.13 -7.51
CA MET A 35 0.70 -6.18 -6.69
C MET A 35 2.13 -5.80 -6.28
N GLY A 36 2.91 -5.17 -7.17
CA GLY A 36 4.23 -4.64 -6.85
C GLY A 36 4.17 -3.53 -5.79
N GLN A 37 3.24 -2.58 -5.91
CA GLN A 37 3.00 -1.58 -4.86
C GLN A 37 2.64 -2.24 -3.52
N ARG A 38 1.77 -3.28 -3.54
CA ARG A 38 1.44 -4.03 -2.33
C ARG A 38 2.64 -4.75 -1.75
N ALA A 39 3.55 -5.27 -2.58
CA ALA A 39 4.78 -5.90 -2.14
C ALA A 39 5.71 -4.88 -1.44
N LEU A 40 5.88 -3.68 -1.99
CA LEU A 40 6.68 -2.60 -1.39
C LEU A 40 6.07 -2.00 -0.11
N LYS A 41 4.76 -2.19 0.13
CA LYS A 41 4.14 -1.87 1.44
C LYS A 41 4.45 -2.90 2.52
N ASN A 42 4.89 -4.10 2.14
CA ASN A 42 5.32 -5.09 3.12
C ASN A 42 6.62 -4.59 3.81
N PRO A 43 6.64 -4.51 5.16
CA PRO A 43 7.80 -3.96 5.87
C PRO A 43 9.11 -4.71 5.61
N GLU A 44 9.05 -6.03 5.45
CA GLU A 44 10.24 -6.86 5.23
C GLU A 44 10.83 -6.60 3.83
N VAL A 45 9.97 -6.59 2.81
CA VAL A 45 10.36 -6.27 1.42
C VAL A 45 10.92 -4.85 1.32
N ARG A 46 10.25 -3.87 1.93
CA ARG A 46 10.67 -2.47 1.90
C ARG A 46 12.02 -2.25 2.56
N THR A 47 12.23 -2.82 3.75
CA THR A 47 13.50 -2.70 4.48
C THR A 47 14.64 -3.28 3.66
N GLN A 48 14.43 -4.41 3.00
CA GLN A 48 15.44 -5.01 2.12
C GLN A 48 15.71 -4.15 0.89
N ALA A 49 14.66 -3.62 0.22
CA ALA A 49 14.84 -2.72 -0.91
C ALA A 49 15.67 -1.48 -0.52
N LEU A 50 15.36 -0.86 0.62
CA LEU A 50 16.12 0.26 1.18
C LEU A 50 17.56 -0.12 1.53
N TRP A 51 17.78 -1.30 2.11
CA TRP A 51 19.12 -1.78 2.46
C TRP A 51 20.01 -1.97 1.21
N HIS A 52 19.40 -2.37 0.10
CA HIS A 52 20.05 -2.48 -1.21
C HIS A 52 20.10 -1.15 -2.00
N GLY A 53 19.62 -0.05 -1.43
CA GLY A 53 19.64 1.27 -2.07
C GLY A 53 18.57 1.49 -3.14
N ALA A 54 17.65 0.54 -3.34
CA ALA A 54 16.56 0.70 -4.28
C ALA A 54 15.58 1.79 -3.80
N PRO A 55 15.12 2.67 -4.70
CA PRO A 55 14.14 3.68 -4.34
C PRO A 55 12.84 3.01 -3.91
N VAL A 56 12.24 3.47 -2.83
CA VAL A 56 10.91 3.03 -2.40
C VAL A 56 9.99 4.24 -2.32
N PRO A 57 8.72 4.13 -2.76
CA PRO A 57 7.79 5.24 -2.69
C PRO A 57 7.69 5.78 -1.26
N ASP A 58 7.68 7.11 -1.13
CA ASP A 58 7.43 7.75 0.15
C ASP A 58 6.08 7.31 0.71
N GLU A 59 6.07 7.03 2.00
CA GLU A 59 4.84 6.77 2.72
C GLU A 59 4.30 8.07 3.30
N THR A 60 2.99 8.14 3.42
CA THR A 60 2.41 9.21 4.23
C THR A 60 2.85 9.03 5.69
N ALA A 61 2.85 10.12 6.46
CA ALA A 61 3.15 10.07 7.90
C ALA A 61 2.23 9.06 8.63
N GLU A 62 1.00 8.91 8.14
CA GLU A 62 0.03 7.93 8.63
C GLU A 62 0.48 6.48 8.38
N GLU A 63 0.88 6.14 7.15
CA GLU A 63 1.37 4.79 6.81
C GLU A 63 2.65 4.45 7.60
N THR A 64 3.52 5.44 7.81
CA THR A 64 4.73 5.30 8.64
C THR A 64 4.38 5.00 10.10
N LEU A 65 3.42 5.75 10.68
CA LEU A 65 2.95 5.54 12.06
C LEU A 65 2.31 4.16 12.22
N GLN A 66 1.47 3.74 11.26
CA GLN A 66 0.85 2.42 11.26
C GLN A 66 1.90 1.30 11.26
N ARG A 67 2.93 1.42 10.41
CA ARG A 67 4.04 0.45 10.39
C ARG A 67 4.78 0.42 11.72
N ARG A 68 5.12 1.59 12.29
CA ARG A 68 5.87 1.69 13.55
C ARG A 68 5.12 0.99 14.68
N ILE A 69 3.82 1.25 14.81
CA ILE A 69 2.94 0.60 15.80
C ILE A 69 2.94 -0.92 15.60
N ALA A 70 2.71 -1.39 14.37
CA ALA A 70 2.68 -2.82 14.08
C ALA A 70 4.03 -3.53 14.30
N ALA A 71 5.16 -2.82 14.12
CA ALA A 71 6.49 -3.34 14.44
C ALA A 71 6.69 -3.47 15.95
N MET A 72 6.36 -2.43 16.73
CA MET A 72 6.49 -2.45 18.19
C MET A 72 5.57 -3.52 18.83
N MET A 73 4.37 -3.74 18.29
CA MET A 73 3.48 -4.83 18.72
C MET A 73 4.07 -6.22 18.46
N ARG A 74 4.67 -6.44 17.28
CA ARG A 74 5.32 -7.72 16.92
C ARG A 74 6.61 -7.99 17.70
N GLY A 75 7.37 -6.95 18.02
CA GLY A 75 8.58 -7.04 18.83
C GLY A 75 8.33 -7.25 20.32
N GLY A 76 7.07 -7.19 20.78
CA GLY A 76 6.74 -7.26 22.21
C GLY A 76 7.24 -6.07 23.02
N GLU A 77 7.61 -4.97 22.36
CA GLU A 77 8.20 -3.77 22.97
C GLU A 77 7.15 -2.93 23.73
N LEU A 78 5.86 -3.15 23.43
CA LEU A 78 4.75 -2.43 24.05
C LEU A 78 4.19 -3.23 25.23
N LYS A 79 3.99 -2.58 26.37
CA LYS A 79 3.21 -3.13 27.49
C LYS A 79 1.74 -3.28 27.08
N ALA A 80 0.99 -4.15 27.76
CA ALA A 80 -0.41 -4.45 27.41
C ALA A 80 -1.31 -3.19 27.25
N GLY A 81 -1.16 -2.19 28.14
CA GLY A 81 -1.91 -0.92 28.04
C GLY A 81 -1.45 0.02 26.92
N GLU A 82 -0.25 -0.16 26.39
CA GLU A 82 0.28 0.57 25.24
C GLU A 82 -0.13 -0.10 23.93
N GLN A 83 -0.17 -1.44 23.91
CA GLN A 83 -0.72 -2.22 22.79
C GLN A 83 -2.18 -1.86 22.53
N PHE A 84 -3.00 -1.76 23.58
CA PHE A 84 -4.40 -1.38 23.45
C PHE A 84 -4.58 0.02 22.85
N ARG A 85 -3.83 1.02 23.36
CA ARG A 85 -3.86 2.39 22.83
C ARG A 85 -3.37 2.48 21.40
N ALA A 86 -2.34 1.71 21.05
CA ALA A 86 -1.82 1.66 19.70
C ALA A 86 -2.81 1.01 18.73
N MET A 87 -3.51 -0.05 19.16
CA MET A 87 -4.61 -0.66 18.42
C MET A 87 -5.79 0.29 18.21
N GLU A 88 -6.18 1.04 19.24
CA GLU A 88 -7.22 2.09 19.14
C GLU A 88 -6.83 3.18 18.13
N MET A 89 -5.55 3.57 18.10
CA MET A 89 -5.04 4.58 17.18
C MET A 89 -5.07 4.08 15.72
N LEU A 90 -4.64 2.83 15.49
CA LEU A 90 -4.76 2.18 14.18
C LEU A 90 -6.22 2.12 13.70
N TYR A 91 -7.13 1.72 14.58
CA TYR A 91 -8.56 1.64 14.28
C TYR A 91 -9.16 3.01 13.90
N LYS A 92 -8.78 4.07 14.61
CA LYS A 92 -9.24 5.44 14.31
C LYS A 92 -8.75 5.91 12.93
N LEU A 93 -7.49 5.61 12.59
CA LEU A 93 -6.92 5.94 11.28
C LEU A 93 -7.63 5.20 10.14
N GLU A 94 -7.88 3.89 10.28
CA GLU A 94 -8.64 3.12 9.28
C GLU A 94 -10.07 3.64 9.09
N LYS A 95 -10.75 3.99 10.19
CA LYS A 95 -12.10 4.56 10.15
C LYS A 95 -12.15 5.90 9.41
N GLN A 96 -11.15 6.76 9.62
CA GLN A 96 -11.02 8.05 8.92
C GLN A 96 -10.81 7.86 7.41
N ARG A 97 -10.00 6.86 6.99
CA ARG A 97 -9.85 6.50 5.57
C ARG A 97 -11.15 5.99 4.95
N GLY A 98 -11.93 5.18 5.67
CA GLY A 98 -13.24 4.71 5.23
C GLY A 98 -14.21 5.85 4.95
N GLN A 99 -14.27 6.82 5.87
CA GLN A 99 -15.13 8.01 5.74
C GLN A 99 -14.70 8.93 4.59
N ALA A 100 -13.40 9.15 4.40
CA ALA A 100 -12.87 9.92 3.26
C ALA A 100 -13.12 9.23 1.90
N GLY A 101 -13.17 7.90 1.87
CA GLY A 101 -13.55 7.12 0.69
C GLY A 101 -15.05 7.21 0.38
N GLU A 102 -15.89 7.23 1.40
CA GLU A 102 -17.35 7.32 1.28
C GLU A 102 -17.81 8.72 0.83
N GLU A 103 -17.09 9.77 1.22
CA GLU A 103 -17.35 11.15 0.81
C GLU A 103 -16.97 11.40 -0.67
N ARG A 104 -15.94 10.72 -1.20
CA ARG A 104 -15.55 10.80 -2.62
C ARG A 104 -16.55 10.16 -3.60
N VAL A 105 -17.42 9.26 -3.13
CA VAL A 105 -18.37 8.52 -4.00
C VAL A 105 -19.69 9.29 -4.21
N LYS A 106 -19.92 10.43 -3.54
CA LYS A 106 -21.21 11.14 -3.61
C LYS A 106 -21.38 12.18 -4.71
N THR A 107 -20.43 12.36 -5.63
CA THR A 107 -20.59 13.36 -6.69
C THR A 107 -20.08 12.90 -8.05
N VAL A 108 -20.90 12.12 -8.75
CA VAL A 108 -21.05 12.26 -10.21
C VAL A 108 -22.54 12.08 -10.55
N ARG A 109 -23.33 13.15 -10.41
CA ARG A 109 -24.63 13.24 -11.08
C ARG A 109 -24.31 13.73 -12.49
N PHE A 110 -24.43 12.85 -13.48
CA PHE A 110 -24.32 13.24 -14.89
C PHE A 110 -25.47 14.20 -15.22
N GLU A 111 -25.22 15.50 -15.18
CA GLU A 111 -26.01 16.46 -15.97
C GLU A 111 -25.49 16.38 -17.41
N GLY A 112 -26.12 15.51 -18.19
CA GLY A 112 -25.95 15.46 -19.65
C GLY A 112 -27.32 15.63 -20.28
N ALA A 113 -27.63 16.84 -20.72
CA ALA A 113 -28.76 17.12 -21.59
C ALA A 113 -28.65 16.22 -22.83
N LEU A 114 -29.67 15.41 -23.09
CA LEU A 114 -29.83 14.69 -24.35
C LEU A 114 -30.24 15.70 -25.43
N GLU A 115 -29.28 16.45 -25.96
CA GLU A 115 -29.42 17.15 -27.24
C GLU A 115 -29.31 16.15 -28.40
N GLN A 116 -30.49 15.85 -28.96
CA GLN A 116 -30.80 15.84 -30.39
C GLN A 116 -29.77 15.28 -31.38
N TRP A 117 -29.94 14.03 -31.80
CA TRP A 117 -29.59 13.50 -33.13
C TRP A 117 -30.64 12.42 -33.46
N SER A 118 -31.25 12.26 -34.64
CA SER A 118 -31.26 12.94 -35.94
C SER A 118 -32.30 12.22 -36.82
N ARG A 119 -32.86 12.95 -37.79
CA ARG A 119 -33.68 12.55 -38.96
C ARG A 119 -35.19 12.44 -38.80
#